data_AF-A0A852K7B8-F1
#
_entry.id   AF-A0A852K7B8-F1
#
_cell.length_a   1.000
_cell.length_b   1.000
_cell.length_c   1.000
_cell.angle_alpha   90.00
_cell.angle_beta   90.00
_cell.angle_gamma   90.00
#
_symmetry.space_group_name_H-M   'P 1'
#
loop_
_entity.id
_entity.type
_entity.pdbx_description
1 polymer ?
#
loop_
_entity_poly.entity_id
_entity_poly.type
_entity_poly.pdbx_seq_one_letter_code
_entity_poly.pdbx_strand_id
1 'polypeptide(L)'
;MSQKQLKEAFISNLNGTSLLEISAGLSLPPLCLLCRGLLLILYYLHRGKPVSSRTYSLLLDFLVLVSPLVFACTVLSPIIFFIPVILAAFCAAIFSKIYSQTKREARAPLGQIVKEFQKACLDPECIPAITVFRVYVNVLTSISILAVDFPQYPRRYAKAETYGTGAMDLGVGAFIFGNALVCPEVRQKPHRTQPRFSSLARQVFSVWPLIALGVGRLLSVKSIEYHEHTSEYGVHWNFFFTLALVRLAASLLLAIFPKHKAWLVALAVAVLYQLLLS
;
A
#
# COMPACT_ATOMS: atom_id res chain seq x y z
N MET A 1 -34.77 18.06 3.18
CA MET A 1 -33.35 18.11 3.56
C MET A 1 -32.58 18.82 2.47
N SER A 2 -31.69 19.76 2.82
CA SER A 2 -30.79 20.39 1.85
C SER A 2 -29.83 19.34 1.26
N GLN A 3 -29.42 19.46 -0.01
CA GLN A 3 -28.39 18.60 -0.63
C GLN A 3 -27.12 18.53 0.22
N LYS A 4 -26.83 19.61 0.95
CA LYS A 4 -25.73 19.70 1.91
C LYS A 4 -25.89 18.76 3.10
N GLN A 5 -27.09 18.70 3.70
CA GLN A 5 -27.40 17.80 4.83
C GLN A 5 -27.40 16.33 4.41
N LEU A 6 -27.85 16.02 3.19
CA LEU A 6 -27.74 14.66 2.62
C LEU A 6 -26.29 14.25 2.43
N LYS A 7 -25.43 15.17 1.98
CA LYS A 7 -23.99 14.92 1.82
C LYS A 7 -23.28 14.78 3.17
N GLU A 8 -23.64 15.58 4.17
CA GLU A 8 -23.12 15.48 5.54
C GLU A 8 -23.53 14.15 6.20
N ALA A 9 -24.82 13.79 6.12
CA ALA A 9 -25.33 12.53 6.64
C ALA A 9 -24.69 11.31 5.96
N PHE A 10 -24.32 11.43 4.68
CA PHE A 10 -23.64 10.40 3.91
C PHE A 10 -22.16 10.20 4.31
N ILE A 11 -21.52 11.21 4.90
CA ILE A 11 -20.09 11.18 5.26
C ILE A 11 -19.89 10.94 6.76
N SER A 12 -20.88 11.26 7.61
CA SER A 12 -20.82 11.10 9.06
C SER A 12 -21.15 9.69 9.59
N ASN A 13 -20.68 9.36 10.80
CA ASN A 13 -20.96 8.14 11.58
C ASN A 13 -20.43 6.83 10.98
N LEU A 14 -19.17 6.86 10.54
CA LEU A 14 -18.50 5.71 9.93
C LEU A 14 -17.87 4.83 11.02
N ASN A 15 -18.49 3.69 11.31
CA ASN A 15 -18.03 2.73 12.33
C ASN A 15 -16.93 1.75 11.85
N GLY A 16 -16.41 1.93 10.63
CA GLY A 16 -15.39 1.05 10.04
C GLY A 16 -15.83 -0.41 9.84
N THR A 17 -14.85 -1.30 9.68
CA THR A 17 -14.98 -2.75 9.52
C THR A 17 -14.19 -3.53 10.56
N SER A 18 -14.49 -4.84 10.64
CA SER A 18 -13.68 -5.79 11.40
C SER A 18 -12.29 -5.99 10.79
N LEU A 19 -11.30 -6.27 11.65
CA LEU A 19 -9.93 -6.55 11.23
C LEU A 19 -9.84 -7.79 10.31
N LEU A 20 -10.72 -8.78 10.50
CA LEU A 20 -10.77 -9.98 9.66
C LEU A 20 -11.11 -9.64 8.22
N GLU A 21 -12.10 -8.77 8.01
CA GLU A 21 -12.52 -8.34 6.68
C GLU A 21 -11.37 -7.61 5.95
N ILE A 22 -10.68 -6.72 6.66
CA ILE A 22 -9.50 -6.02 6.14
C ILE A 22 -8.39 -7.01 5.82
N SER A 23 -8.10 -7.96 6.72
CA SER A 23 -7.05 -8.96 6.51
C SER A 23 -7.31 -9.83 5.28
N ALA A 24 -8.58 -10.18 5.02
CA ALA A 24 -8.99 -10.87 3.81
C ALA A 24 -8.74 -10.00 2.57
N GLY A 25 -9.06 -8.71 2.63
CA GLY A 25 -8.73 -7.74 1.57
C GLY A 25 -7.22 -7.61 1.31
N LEU A 26 -6.37 -7.56 2.35
CA LEU A 26 -4.91 -7.49 2.19
C LEU A 26 -4.29 -8.74 1.55
N SER A 27 -4.98 -9.89 1.61
CA SER A 27 -4.51 -11.10 0.96
C SER A 27 -4.67 -11.07 -0.58
N LEU A 28 -5.46 -10.15 -1.12
CA LEU A 28 -5.71 -10.05 -2.56
C LEU A 28 -4.49 -9.60 -3.38
N PRO A 29 -3.77 -8.51 -3.05
CA PRO A 29 -2.58 -8.09 -3.80
C PRO A 29 -1.50 -9.18 -4.02
N PRO A 30 -1.06 -9.95 -3.01
CA PRO A 30 -0.07 -10.99 -3.23
C PRO A 30 -0.61 -12.13 -4.11
N LEU A 31 -1.90 -12.48 -3.99
CA LEU A 31 -2.54 -13.47 -4.87
C LEU A 31 -2.65 -12.97 -6.31
N CYS A 32 -2.94 -11.69 -6.54
CA CYS A 32 -2.96 -11.08 -7.87
C CYS A 32 -1.57 -11.10 -8.51
N LEU A 33 -0.52 -10.81 -7.74
CA LEU A 33 0.87 -10.90 -8.20
C LEU A 33 1.25 -12.33 -8.58
N LEU A 34 0.87 -13.30 -7.75
CA LEU A 34 1.12 -14.71 -8.01
C LEU A 34 0.40 -15.15 -9.30
N CYS A 35 -0.88 -14.79 -9.44
CA CYS A 35 -1.68 -15.06 -10.63
C CYS A 35 -1.00 -14.51 -11.90
N ARG A 36 -0.56 -13.25 -11.87
CA ARG A 36 0.20 -12.62 -12.95
C ARG A 36 1.46 -13.42 -13.30
N GLY A 37 2.27 -13.79 -12.31
CA GLY A 37 3.50 -14.57 -12.52
C GLY A 37 3.21 -15.92 -13.17
N LEU A 38 2.20 -16.64 -12.69
CA LEU A 38 1.77 -17.93 -13.23
C LEU A 38 1.25 -17.81 -14.67
N LEU A 39 0.49 -16.76 -14.99
CA LEU A 39 0.01 -16.52 -16.35
C LEU A 39 1.16 -16.24 -17.32
N LEU A 40 2.18 -15.49 -16.91
CA LEU A 40 3.37 -15.24 -17.73
C LEU A 40 4.18 -16.51 -17.97
N ILE A 41 4.33 -17.37 -16.96
CA ILE A 41 4.99 -18.67 -17.10
C ILE A 41 4.20 -19.58 -18.05
N LEU A 42 2.88 -19.65 -17.91
CA LEU A 42 2.02 -20.44 -18.79
C LEU A 42 2.11 -19.95 -20.24
N TYR A 43 2.10 -18.63 -20.46
CA TYR A 43 2.28 -18.04 -21.79
C TYR A 43 3.64 -18.39 -22.40
N TYR A 44 4.70 -18.29 -21.61
CA TYR A 44 6.05 -18.65 -22.04
C TYR A 44 6.14 -20.13 -22.44
N LEU A 45 5.54 -21.03 -21.66
CA LEU A 45 5.52 -22.47 -21.95
C LEU A 45 4.75 -22.79 -23.24
N HIS A 46 3.65 -22.07 -23.53
CA HIS A 46 2.84 -22.29 -24.73
C HIS A 46 3.43 -21.70 -26.01
N ARG A 47 4.09 -20.53 -25.93
CA ARG A 47 4.60 -19.81 -27.11
C ARG A 47 6.11 -19.84 -27.29
N GLY A 48 6.87 -20.31 -26.30
CA GLY A 48 8.33 -20.38 -26.30
C GLY A 48 9.05 -19.04 -26.38
N LYS A 49 8.33 -17.91 -26.27
CA LYS A 49 8.86 -16.55 -26.35
C LYS A 49 8.29 -15.70 -25.21
N PRO A 50 9.10 -14.83 -24.59
CA PRO A 50 8.59 -13.88 -23.61
C PRO A 50 7.63 -12.89 -24.28
N VAL A 51 6.70 -12.35 -23.49
CA VAL A 51 5.82 -11.27 -23.93
C VAL A 51 6.69 -10.07 -24.34
N SER A 52 6.77 -9.81 -25.65
CA SER A 52 7.59 -8.72 -26.19
C SER A 52 6.83 -7.39 -26.28
N SER A 53 5.49 -7.43 -26.38
CA SER A 53 4.69 -6.20 -26.51
C SER A 53 4.44 -5.53 -25.16
N ARG A 54 4.91 -4.29 -25.02
CA ARG A 54 4.69 -3.45 -23.84
C ARG A 54 3.21 -3.17 -23.58
N THR A 55 2.40 -2.99 -24.62
CA THR A 55 0.96 -2.73 -24.48
C THR A 55 0.23 -3.92 -23.89
N TYR A 56 0.55 -5.14 -24.33
CA TYR A 56 -0.02 -6.36 -23.78
C TYR A 56 0.35 -6.55 -22.31
N SER A 57 1.62 -6.31 -21.94
CA SER A 57 2.04 -6.37 -20.54
C SER A 57 1.27 -5.35 -19.68
N LEU A 58 1.11 -4.11 -20.14
CA LEU A 58 0.37 -3.09 -19.39
C LEU A 58 -1.12 -3.44 -19.24
N LEU A 59 -1.75 -3.97 -20.29
CA LEU A 59 -3.13 -4.43 -20.23
C LEU A 59 -3.29 -5.60 -19.27
N LEU A 60 -2.36 -6.56 -19.29
CA LEU A 60 -2.35 -7.68 -18.36
C LEU A 60 -2.18 -7.18 -16.92
N ASP A 61 -1.24 -6.25 -16.68
CA ASP A 61 -1.01 -5.65 -15.37
C ASP A 61 -2.27 -4.93 -14.86
N PHE A 62 -2.93 -4.16 -15.72
CA PHE A 62 -4.18 -3.49 -15.36
C PHE A 62 -5.30 -4.48 -15.04
N LEU A 63 -5.50 -5.49 -15.88
CA LEU A 63 -6.58 -6.48 -15.73
C LEU A 63 -6.37 -7.43 -14.55
N VAL A 64 -5.12 -7.79 -14.22
CA VAL A 64 -4.82 -8.78 -13.18
C VAL A 64 -4.45 -8.13 -11.85
N LEU A 65 -3.78 -6.97 -11.85
CA LEU A 65 -3.31 -6.33 -10.61
C LEU A 65 -4.24 -5.22 -10.11
N VAL A 66 -4.84 -4.42 -11.00
CA VAL A 66 -5.62 -3.24 -10.62
C VAL A 66 -7.11 -3.55 -10.55
N SER A 67 -7.64 -4.15 -11.61
CA SER A 67 -9.08 -4.46 -11.74
C SER A 67 -9.65 -5.27 -10.56
N PRO A 68 -9.03 -6.37 -10.09
CA PRO A 68 -9.56 -7.13 -8.95
C PRO A 68 -9.63 -6.32 -7.66
N LEU A 69 -8.67 -5.41 -7.44
CA LEU A 69 -8.67 -4.52 -6.28
C LEU A 69 -9.80 -3.50 -6.36
N VAL A 70 -10.03 -2.92 -7.55
CA VAL A 70 -11.15 -1.99 -7.78
C VAL A 70 -12.48 -2.68 -7.51
N PHE A 71 -12.68 -3.89 -8.05
CA PHE A 71 -13.91 -4.66 -7.85
C PHE A 71 -14.11 -5.05 -6.38
N ALA A 72 -13.05 -5.49 -5.69
CA ALA A 72 -13.09 -5.84 -4.28
C ALA A 72 -13.44 -4.64 -3.38
N CYS A 73 -12.92 -3.45 -3.69
CA CYS A 73 -13.22 -2.23 -2.96
C CYS A 73 -14.57 -1.59 -3.31
N THR A 74 -15.29 -2.10 -4.33
CA THR A 74 -16.57 -1.55 -4.78
C THR A 74 -17.68 -2.61 -4.73
N VAL A 75 -18.05 -3.14 -5.89
CA VAL A 75 -19.22 -4.01 -6.10
C VAL A 75 -19.10 -5.35 -5.38
N LEU A 76 -17.91 -5.95 -5.33
CA LEU A 76 -17.70 -7.27 -4.75
C LEU A 76 -17.37 -7.23 -3.25
N SER A 77 -17.39 -6.06 -2.63
CA SER A 77 -17.11 -5.94 -1.19
C SER A 77 -17.99 -6.82 -0.28
N PRO A 78 -19.28 -7.12 -0.56
CA PRO A 78 -20.07 -7.98 0.33
C PRO A 78 -19.54 -9.42 0.40
N ILE A 79 -18.87 -9.88 -0.65
CA ILE A 79 -18.33 -11.24 -0.78
C ILE A 79 -16.80 -11.30 -0.63
N ILE A 80 -16.20 -10.29 0.01
CA ILE A 80 -14.75 -10.12 0.11
C ILE A 80 -14.00 -11.35 0.65
N PHE A 81 -14.61 -12.14 1.54
CA PHE A 81 -14.00 -13.37 2.06
C PHE A 81 -13.86 -14.48 1.01
N PHE A 82 -14.74 -14.53 0.01
CA PHE A 82 -14.71 -15.54 -1.04
C PHE A 82 -13.71 -15.19 -2.16
N ILE A 83 -13.44 -13.90 -2.41
CA ILE A 83 -12.58 -13.46 -3.52
C ILE A 83 -11.15 -14.04 -3.41
N PRO A 84 -10.44 -13.95 -2.27
CA PRO A 84 -9.12 -14.55 -2.12
C PRO A 84 -9.14 -16.05 -2.35
N VAL A 85 -10.18 -16.76 -1.88
CA VAL A 85 -10.31 -18.21 -2.02
C VAL A 85 -10.46 -18.59 -3.49
N ILE A 86 -11.33 -17.91 -4.24
CA ILE A 86 -11.53 -18.13 -5.67
C ILE A 86 -10.24 -17.86 -6.44
N LEU A 87 -9.55 -16.75 -6.12
CA LEU A 87 -8.29 -16.39 -6.79
C LEU A 87 -7.17 -17.38 -6.46
N ALA A 88 -7.09 -17.86 -5.22
CA ALA A 88 -6.14 -18.89 -4.81
C ALA A 88 -6.40 -20.22 -5.51
N ALA A 89 -7.66 -20.64 -5.62
CA ALA A 89 -8.05 -21.84 -6.38
C ALA A 89 -7.69 -21.72 -7.87
N PHE A 90 -7.92 -20.55 -8.46
CA PHE A 90 -7.51 -20.27 -9.84
C PHE A 90 -5.99 -20.35 -10.03
N CYS A 91 -5.21 -19.77 -9.11
CA CYS A 91 -3.75 -19.89 -9.12
C CYS A 91 -3.30 -21.35 -9.00
N ALA A 92 -3.91 -22.13 -8.10
CA ALA A 92 -3.60 -23.55 -7.91
C ALA A 92 -3.91 -24.38 -9.16
N ALA A 93 -5.01 -24.08 -9.86
CA ALA A 93 -5.36 -24.73 -11.12
C ALA A 93 -4.33 -24.43 -12.23
N ILE A 94 -3.92 -23.17 -12.39
CA ILE A 94 -2.87 -22.79 -13.35
C ILE A 94 -1.55 -23.48 -13.00
N PHE A 95 -1.16 -23.47 -11.73
CA PHE A 95 0.06 -24.12 -11.26
C PHE A 95 0.05 -25.63 -11.55
N SER A 96 -1.08 -26.31 -11.31
CA SER A 96 -1.25 -27.73 -11.61
C SER A 96 -1.13 -28.03 -13.11
N LYS A 97 -1.65 -27.13 -13.96
CA LYS A 97 -1.50 -27.21 -15.42
C LYS A 97 -0.04 -27.05 -15.85
N ILE A 98 0.68 -26.07 -15.31
CA ILE A 98 2.11 -25.87 -15.59
C ILE A 98 2.92 -27.09 -15.16
N TYR A 99 2.64 -27.62 -13.96
CA TYR A 99 3.32 -28.79 -13.43
C TYR A 99 3.10 -30.04 -14.29
N SER A 100 1.86 -30.31 -14.69
CA SER A 100 1.53 -31.46 -15.56
C SER A 100 2.13 -31.36 -16.96
N GLN A 101 2.19 -30.15 -17.54
CA GLN A 101 2.83 -29.91 -18.84
C GLN A 101 4.34 -30.13 -18.76
N THR A 102 4.99 -29.61 -17.73
CA THR A 102 6.44 -29.80 -17.53
C THR A 102 6.77 -31.28 -17.23
N LYS A 103 5.88 -32.02 -16.56
CA LYS A 103 6.07 -33.45 -16.34
C LYS A 103 5.96 -34.27 -17.64
N ARG A 104 5.10 -33.84 -18.58
CA ARG A 104 4.92 -34.48 -19.90
C ARG A 104 6.05 -34.15 -20.86
N GLU A 105 6.46 -32.90 -20.91
CA GLU A 105 7.57 -32.43 -21.73
C GLU A 105 8.84 -32.49 -20.89
N ALA A 106 9.60 -33.58 -20.96
CA ALA A 106 10.89 -33.75 -20.27
C ALA A 106 12.00 -32.79 -20.78
N ARG A 107 11.66 -31.53 -21.10
CA ARG A 107 12.56 -30.47 -21.54
C ARG A 107 12.41 -29.26 -20.63
N ALA A 108 13.53 -28.94 -19.97
CA ALA A 108 13.79 -27.89 -19.00
C ALA A 108 13.22 -28.13 -17.59
N PRO A 109 14.09 -28.24 -16.56
CA PRO A 109 13.63 -28.25 -15.18
C PRO A 109 13.02 -26.87 -14.89
N LEU A 110 11.77 -26.81 -14.43
CA LEU A 110 11.09 -25.58 -14.01
C LEU A 110 11.99 -24.65 -13.19
N GLY A 111 12.88 -25.22 -12.37
CA GLY A 111 13.87 -24.47 -11.60
C GLY A 111 14.82 -23.60 -12.43
N GLN A 112 15.15 -23.99 -13.66
CA GLN A 112 16.02 -23.20 -14.55
C GLN A 112 15.27 -22.03 -15.19
N ILE A 113 14.00 -22.22 -15.58
CA ILE A 113 13.13 -21.14 -16.09
C ILE A 113 12.86 -20.11 -14.97
N VAL A 114 12.55 -20.57 -13.76
CA VAL A 114 12.34 -19.68 -12.60
C VAL A 114 13.63 -18.92 -12.26
N LYS A 115 14.79 -19.59 -12.33
CA LYS A 115 16.10 -18.95 -12.12
C LYS A 115 16.43 -17.92 -13.19
N GLU A 116 16.16 -18.18 -14.47
CA GLU A 116 16.37 -17.20 -15.54
C GLU A 116 15.41 -16.03 -15.42
N PHE A 117 14.13 -16.27 -15.11
CA PHE A 117 13.16 -15.20 -14.86
C PHE A 117 13.54 -14.32 -13.66
N GLN A 118 14.05 -14.91 -12.58
CA GLN A 118 14.60 -14.17 -11.45
C GLN A 118 15.86 -13.37 -11.81
N LYS A 119 16.72 -13.91 -12.68
CA LYS A 119 17.94 -13.22 -13.14
C LYS A 119 17.65 -12.09 -14.15
N ALA A 120 16.55 -12.17 -14.89
CA ALA A 120 16.32 -11.31 -16.05
C ALA A 120 15.98 -9.84 -15.71
N CYS A 121 15.72 -9.46 -14.46
CA CYS A 121 15.23 -8.09 -14.20
C CYS A 121 15.36 -7.59 -12.76
N LEU A 122 16.40 -7.98 -12.01
CA LEU A 122 16.57 -7.51 -10.63
C LEU A 122 17.89 -6.76 -10.49
N ASP A 123 17.81 -5.42 -10.48
CA ASP A 123 18.90 -4.59 -9.98
C ASP A 123 19.25 -5.06 -8.56
N PRO A 124 20.53 -5.37 -8.27
CA PRO A 124 20.95 -5.88 -6.96
C PRO A 124 20.70 -4.90 -5.81
N GLU A 125 20.41 -3.62 -6.11
CA GLU A 125 20.10 -2.59 -5.11
C GLU A 125 18.60 -2.47 -4.77
N CYS A 126 17.70 -3.14 -5.51
CA CYS A 126 16.26 -3.03 -5.33
C CYS A 126 15.69 -4.32 -4.71
N ILE A 127 15.12 -4.21 -3.51
CA ILE A 127 14.38 -5.31 -2.89
C ILE A 127 12.98 -5.36 -3.54
N PRO A 128 12.64 -6.38 -4.35
CA PRO A 128 11.43 -6.37 -5.16
C PRO A 128 10.16 -6.39 -4.31
N ALA A 129 10.18 -7.11 -3.19
CA ALA A 129 9.05 -7.18 -2.26
C ALA A 129 8.65 -5.80 -1.71
N ILE A 130 9.63 -4.96 -1.36
CA ILE A 130 9.37 -3.60 -0.85
C ILE A 130 8.79 -2.72 -1.96
N THR A 131 9.30 -2.85 -3.18
CA THR A 131 8.81 -2.09 -4.33
C THR A 131 7.35 -2.46 -4.64
N VAL A 132 7.07 -3.76 -4.71
CA VAL A 132 5.72 -4.29 -4.93
C VAL A 132 4.74 -3.84 -3.84
N PHE A 133 5.15 -3.94 -2.56
CA PHE A 133 4.35 -3.46 -1.44
C PHE A 133 3.98 -1.98 -1.61
N ARG A 134 4.96 -1.11 -1.90
CA ARG A 134 4.71 0.32 -2.08
C ARG A 134 3.81 0.62 -3.28
N VAL A 135 3.98 -0.11 -4.39
CA VAL A 135 3.09 0.03 -5.57
C VAL A 135 1.67 -0.32 -5.18
N TYR A 136 1.43 -1.44 -4.49
CA TYR A 136 0.09 -1.81 -4.07
C TYR A 136 -0.54 -0.84 -3.09
N VAL A 137 0.21 -0.35 -2.12
CA VAL A 137 -0.28 0.69 -1.20
C VAL A 137 -0.67 1.96 -1.97
N ASN A 138 0.12 2.39 -2.95
CA ASN A 138 -0.19 3.55 -3.78
C ASN A 138 -1.41 3.33 -4.69
N VAL A 139 -1.56 2.12 -5.27
CA VAL A 139 -2.73 1.78 -6.08
C VAL A 139 -3.99 1.73 -5.22
N LEU A 140 -3.95 1.05 -4.07
CA LEU A 140 -5.09 0.95 -3.15
C LEU A 140 -5.52 2.30 -2.60
N THR A 141 -4.56 3.16 -2.25
CA THR A 141 -4.84 4.53 -1.80
C THR A 141 -5.45 5.37 -2.91
N SER A 142 -4.94 5.27 -4.15
CA SER A 142 -5.52 5.96 -5.30
C SER A 142 -6.95 5.50 -5.59
N ILE A 143 -7.21 4.19 -5.56
CA ILE A 143 -8.55 3.63 -5.72
C ILE A 143 -9.47 4.17 -4.61
N SER A 144 -9.04 4.12 -3.35
CA SER A 144 -9.86 4.59 -2.23
C SER A 144 -10.16 6.08 -2.31
N ILE A 145 -9.17 6.93 -2.62
CA ILE A 145 -9.35 8.39 -2.75
C ILE A 145 -10.31 8.72 -3.90
N LEU A 146 -10.20 8.04 -5.04
CA LEU A 146 -11.09 8.30 -6.17
C LEU A 146 -12.48 7.70 -5.97
N ALA A 147 -12.60 6.58 -5.27
CA ALA A 147 -13.85 5.87 -5.09
C ALA A 147 -14.70 6.39 -3.93
N VAL A 148 -14.10 7.04 -2.91
CA VAL A 148 -14.79 7.42 -1.67
C VAL A 148 -15.99 8.35 -1.90
N ASP A 149 -15.96 9.18 -2.95
CA ASP A 149 -17.08 10.08 -3.26
C ASP A 149 -18.27 9.36 -3.94
N PHE A 150 -18.08 8.11 -4.37
CA PHE A 150 -19.11 7.34 -5.08
C PHE A 150 -19.87 6.38 -4.14
N PRO A 151 -21.19 6.20 -4.32
CA PRO A 151 -22.00 5.28 -3.51
C PRO A 151 -21.57 3.81 -3.65
N GLN A 152 -20.85 3.46 -4.73
CA GLN A 152 -20.33 2.12 -4.96
C GLN A 152 -19.19 1.74 -4.01
N TYR A 153 -18.53 2.73 -3.39
CA TYR A 153 -17.54 2.48 -2.36
C TYR A 153 -18.23 2.29 -1.00
N PRO A 154 -18.10 1.11 -0.36
CA PRO A 154 -18.69 0.85 0.94
C PRO A 154 -18.15 1.80 1.99
N ARG A 155 -19.07 2.46 2.69
CA ARG A 155 -18.76 3.44 3.74
C ARG A 155 -17.92 2.83 4.88
N ARG A 156 -18.07 1.53 5.12
CA ARG A 156 -17.27 0.77 6.09
C ARG A 156 -15.76 0.75 5.79
N TYR A 157 -15.35 0.96 4.53
CA TYR A 157 -13.93 1.03 4.14
C TYR A 157 -13.35 2.45 4.19
N ALA A 158 -14.21 3.46 4.27
CA ALA A 158 -13.79 4.83 4.50
C ALA A 158 -13.21 4.97 5.93
N LYS A 159 -12.62 6.14 6.19
CA LYS A 159 -12.00 6.44 7.47
C LYS A 159 -12.99 6.23 8.62
N ALA A 160 -12.61 5.42 9.61
CA ALA A 160 -13.47 5.19 10.77
C ALA A 160 -13.41 6.40 11.71
N GLU A 161 -14.56 6.84 12.20
CA GLU A 161 -14.65 7.91 13.21
C GLU A 161 -14.56 7.37 14.65
N THR A 162 -14.85 6.07 14.83
CA THR A 162 -14.86 5.37 16.12
C THR A 162 -13.80 4.26 16.16
N TYR A 163 -13.92 3.29 17.08
CA TYR A 163 -12.94 2.21 17.29
C TYR A 163 -12.84 1.18 16.14
N GLY A 164 -13.63 1.31 15.08
CA GLY A 164 -13.53 0.44 13.91
C GLY A 164 -12.28 0.71 13.07
N THR A 165 -11.99 -0.20 12.15
CA THR A 165 -10.87 -0.03 11.20
C THR A 165 -11.40 0.10 9.78
N GLY A 166 -10.98 1.13 9.05
CA GLY A 166 -11.25 1.29 7.62
C GLY A 166 -10.08 0.84 6.73
N ALA A 167 -10.34 0.61 5.45
CA ALA A 167 -9.29 0.37 4.47
C ALA A 167 -8.40 1.61 4.27
N MET A 168 -9.00 2.81 4.38
CA MET A 168 -8.27 4.08 4.33
C MET A 168 -7.33 4.26 5.53
N ASP A 169 -7.75 3.85 6.73
CA ASP A 169 -6.92 3.92 7.95
C ASP A 169 -5.70 3.02 7.85
N LEU A 170 -5.90 1.79 7.38
CA LEU A 170 -4.80 0.87 7.08
C LEU A 170 -3.90 1.40 5.97
N GLY A 171 -4.46 2.02 4.93
CA GLY A 171 -3.70 2.65 3.85
C GLY A 171 -2.71 3.70 4.36
N VAL A 172 -3.14 4.55 5.31
CA VAL A 172 -2.28 5.52 5.98
C VAL A 172 -1.13 4.84 6.73
N GLY A 173 -1.43 3.82 7.55
CA GLY A 173 -0.41 3.08 8.29
C GLY A 173 0.59 2.36 7.37
N ALA A 174 0.09 1.71 6.33
CA ALA A 174 0.89 1.01 5.33
C ALA A 174 1.78 1.99 4.52
N PHE A 175 1.30 3.20 4.25
CA PHE A 175 2.08 4.23 3.59
C PHE A 175 3.23 4.74 4.47
N ILE A 176 2.97 4.98 5.76
CA ILE A 176 4.03 5.36 6.72
C ILE A 176 5.07 4.24 6.83
N PHE A 177 4.61 3.00 7.00
CA PHE A 177 5.48 1.82 7.08
C PHE A 177 6.33 1.64 5.82
N GLY A 178 5.73 1.77 4.63
CA GLY A 178 6.44 1.65 3.36
C GLY A 178 7.50 2.73 3.15
N ASN A 179 7.24 3.96 3.60
CA ASN A 179 8.25 5.02 3.57
C ASN A 179 9.35 4.77 4.61
N ALA A 180 9.00 4.29 5.80
CA ALA A 180 9.97 3.93 6.85
C ALA A 180 10.97 2.85 6.39
N LEU A 181 10.50 1.83 5.64
CA LEU A 181 11.36 0.77 5.11
C LEU A 181 12.42 1.27 4.11
N VAL A 182 12.14 2.36 3.41
CA VAL A 182 13.02 2.92 2.38
C VAL A 182 13.86 4.09 2.92
N CYS A 183 13.72 4.43 4.20
CA CYS A 183 14.48 5.51 4.83
C CYS A 183 16.00 5.29 4.66
N PRO A 184 16.73 6.31 4.19
CA PRO A 184 18.16 6.21 3.97
C PRO A 184 18.93 5.88 5.25
N GLU A 185 18.42 6.27 6.42
CA GLU A 185 18.98 5.97 7.74
C GLU A 185 19.04 4.47 8.04
N VAL A 186 18.06 3.71 7.53
CA VAL A 186 17.96 2.25 7.69
C VAL A 186 18.81 1.53 6.65
N ARG A 187 18.92 2.08 5.43
CA ARG A 187 19.69 1.51 4.31
C ARG A 187 21.17 1.90 4.29
N GLN A 188 21.69 2.59 5.32
CA GLN A 188 23.08 3.07 5.29
C GLN A 188 24.06 1.90 5.12
N LYS A 189 24.80 1.92 4.01
CA LYS A 189 25.94 1.02 3.78
C LYS A 189 27.00 1.29 4.87
N PRO A 190 27.64 0.26 5.43
CA PRO A 190 28.56 0.39 6.59
C PRO A 190 29.76 1.31 6.35
N HIS A 191 30.01 1.73 5.10
CA HIS A 191 31.21 2.46 4.71
C HIS A 191 31.02 3.98 4.48
N ARG A 192 29.83 4.55 4.74
CA ARG A 192 29.57 5.99 4.55
C ARG A 192 29.16 6.65 5.86
N THR A 193 30.16 7.04 6.66
CA THR A 193 30.01 7.86 7.86
C THR A 193 29.63 9.29 7.46
N GLN A 194 28.34 9.56 7.25
CA GLN A 194 27.86 10.94 7.15
C GLN A 194 27.64 11.54 8.55
N PRO A 195 27.93 12.83 8.75
CA PRO A 195 27.66 13.51 10.00
C PRO A 195 26.14 13.53 10.27
N ARG A 196 25.76 13.18 11.50
CA ARG A 196 24.35 12.97 11.94
C ARG A 196 23.44 14.16 11.64
N PHE A 197 23.96 15.39 11.72
CA PHE A 197 23.22 16.63 11.46
C PHE A 197 23.05 16.95 9.96
N SER A 198 23.94 16.50 9.07
CA SER A 198 23.72 16.68 7.63
C SER A 198 22.59 15.79 7.10
N SER A 199 22.36 14.63 7.74
CA SER A 199 21.22 13.76 7.44
C SER A 199 19.90 14.46 7.77
N LEU A 200 19.82 15.16 8.91
CA LEU A 200 18.65 15.93 9.32
C LEU A 200 18.35 17.08 8.36
N ALA A 201 19.35 17.87 7.97
CA ALA A 201 19.16 18.95 7.00
C ALA A 201 18.65 18.44 5.64
N ARG A 202 19.18 17.30 5.18
CA ARG A 202 18.73 16.63 3.94
C ARG A 202 17.30 16.10 4.06
N GLN A 203 16.90 15.63 5.23
CA GLN A 203 15.54 15.18 5.48
C GLN A 203 14.55 16.33 5.58
N VAL A 204 14.91 17.47 6.18
CA VAL A 204 14.12 18.70 6.15
C VAL A 204 13.86 19.13 4.71
N PHE A 205 14.89 19.12 3.85
CA PHE A 205 14.72 19.40 2.42
C PHE A 205 13.84 18.36 1.71
N SER A 206 13.92 17.08 2.09
CA SER A 206 13.08 16.01 1.53
C SER A 206 11.62 16.09 2.00
N VAL A 207 11.32 16.78 3.10
CA VAL A 207 9.97 16.94 3.65
C VAL A 207 9.29 18.21 3.10
N TRP A 208 10.06 19.16 2.57
CA TRP A 208 9.54 20.40 1.98
C TRP A 208 8.41 20.19 0.96
N PRO A 209 8.48 19.24 0.00
CA PRO A 209 7.36 19.01 -0.93
C PRO A 209 6.08 18.56 -0.23
N LEU A 210 6.16 17.81 0.87
CA LEU A 210 4.99 17.39 1.65
C LEU A 210 4.37 18.59 2.37
N ILE A 211 5.19 19.48 2.93
CA ILE A 211 4.71 20.71 3.57
C ILE A 211 4.02 21.60 2.53
N ALA A 212 4.61 21.77 1.35
CA ALA A 212 4.02 22.54 0.26
C ALA A 212 2.67 21.96 -0.20
N LEU A 213 2.56 20.63 -0.34
CA LEU A 213 1.30 19.96 -0.64
C LEU A 213 0.26 20.14 0.48
N GLY A 214 0.69 20.09 1.75
CA GLY A 214 -0.18 20.35 2.90
C GLY A 214 -0.73 21.78 2.90
N VAL A 215 0.11 22.77 2.65
CA VAL A 215 -0.31 24.17 2.53
C VAL A 215 -1.25 24.34 1.34
N GLY A 216 -0.93 23.75 0.18
CA GLY A 216 -1.78 23.79 -1.00
C GLY A 216 -3.18 23.22 -0.74
N ARG A 217 -3.27 22.07 -0.05
CA ARG A 217 -4.56 21.50 0.37
C ARG A 217 -5.33 22.45 1.29
N LEU A 218 -4.69 23.01 2.31
CA LEU A 218 -5.34 23.91 3.26
C LEU A 218 -5.89 25.16 2.57
N LEU A 219 -5.10 25.75 1.66
CA LEU A 219 -5.53 26.90 0.87
C LEU A 219 -6.68 26.55 -0.07
N SER A 220 -6.60 25.40 -0.76
CA SER A 220 -7.65 24.93 -1.66
C SER A 220 -8.97 24.69 -0.91
N VAL A 221 -8.92 24.03 0.25
CA VAL A 221 -10.11 23.72 1.04
C VAL A 221 -10.73 24.98 1.63
N LYS A 222 -9.92 25.91 2.15
CA LYS A 222 -10.41 27.23 2.60
C LYS A 222 -11.01 28.06 1.47
N SER A 223 -10.47 27.97 0.25
CA SER A 223 -10.98 28.73 -0.90
C SER A 223 -12.30 28.18 -1.47
N ILE A 224 -12.63 26.91 -1.20
CA ILE A 224 -13.81 26.21 -1.76
C ILE A 224 -14.95 26.11 -0.73
N GLU A 225 -14.77 26.60 0.51
CA GLU A 225 -15.76 26.46 1.62
C GLU A 225 -16.25 25.01 1.80
N TYR A 226 -15.39 24.03 1.53
CA TYR A 226 -15.73 22.63 1.73
C TYR A 226 -15.85 22.36 3.23
N HIS A 227 -16.95 21.73 3.67
CA HIS A 227 -17.14 21.37 5.07
C HIS A 227 -16.11 20.31 5.47
N GLU A 228 -15.06 20.73 6.18
CA GLU A 228 -14.14 19.81 6.82
C GLU A 228 -14.80 19.22 8.06
N HIS A 229 -14.77 17.88 8.16
CA HIS A 229 -14.98 17.22 9.44
C HIS A 229 -13.83 17.61 10.37
N THR A 230 -14.08 18.56 11.25
CA THR A 230 -13.13 19.02 12.29
C THR A 230 -12.69 17.89 13.22
N SER A 231 -13.41 16.76 13.23
CA SER A 231 -13.11 15.53 13.96
C SER A 231 -11.90 14.75 13.42
N GLU A 232 -11.49 14.95 12.15
CA GLU A 232 -10.47 14.08 11.55
C GLU A 232 -9.02 14.48 11.84
N TYR A 233 -8.70 15.76 11.72
CA TYR A 233 -7.35 16.31 11.97
C TYR A 233 -7.39 17.68 12.65
N GLY A 234 -8.55 18.34 12.70
CA GLY A 234 -8.69 19.74 13.14
C GLY A 234 -8.62 20.74 11.99
N VAL A 235 -8.95 22.00 12.27
CA VAL A 235 -9.23 23.06 11.26
C VAL A 235 -8.03 23.45 10.40
N HIS A 236 -6.80 23.22 10.87
CA HIS A 236 -5.58 23.67 10.19
C HIS A 236 -4.56 22.56 9.96
N TRP A 237 -4.87 21.35 10.41
CA TRP A 237 -3.95 20.24 10.36
C TRP A 237 -4.42 19.22 9.34
N ASN A 238 -3.48 18.58 8.65
CA ASN A 238 -3.81 17.63 7.61
C ASN A 238 -2.84 16.45 7.59
N PHE A 239 -3.20 15.45 6.80
CA PHE A 239 -2.40 14.23 6.63
C PHE A 239 -0.97 14.50 6.09
N PHE A 240 -0.76 15.56 5.31
CA PHE A 240 0.58 15.88 4.81
C PHE A 240 1.49 16.44 5.91
N PHE A 241 0.93 17.24 6.82
CA PHE A 241 1.65 17.73 8.00
C PHE A 241 1.94 16.61 9.00
N THR A 242 1.02 15.65 9.21
CA THR A 242 1.34 14.47 10.03
C THR A 242 2.49 13.68 9.43
N LEU A 243 2.49 13.39 8.12
CA LEU A 243 3.59 12.69 7.47
C LEU A 243 4.93 13.43 7.58
N ALA A 244 4.91 14.75 7.42
CA ALA A 244 6.08 15.60 7.58
C ALA A 244 6.63 15.51 9.01
N LEU A 245 5.78 15.67 10.02
CA LEU A 245 6.15 15.60 11.43
C LEU A 245 6.67 14.22 11.82
N VAL A 246 5.97 13.14 11.42
CA VAL A 246 6.40 11.76 11.68
C VAL A 246 7.78 11.50 11.10
N ARG A 247 8.04 11.98 9.87
CA ARG A 247 9.34 11.81 9.24
C ARG A 247 10.44 12.58 9.98
N LEU A 248 10.19 13.81 10.39
CA LEU A 248 11.14 14.60 11.18
C LEU A 248 11.40 13.99 12.57
N ALA A 249 10.34 13.56 13.26
CA ALA A 249 10.42 12.92 14.57
C ALA A 249 11.21 11.60 14.50
N ALA A 250 10.92 10.73 13.52
CA ALA A 250 11.65 9.48 13.31
C ALA A 250 13.15 9.73 13.08
N SER A 251 13.47 10.77 12.32
CA SER A 251 14.85 11.18 12.03
C SER A 251 15.59 11.67 13.27
N LEU A 252 14.94 12.49 14.08
CA LEU A 252 15.46 12.97 15.34
C LEU A 252 15.69 11.82 16.33
N LEU A 253 14.74 10.90 16.45
CA LEU A 253 14.86 9.71 17.28
C LEU A 253 16.05 8.83 16.85
N LEU A 254 16.24 8.62 15.55
CA LEU A 254 17.38 7.85 15.02
C LEU A 254 18.72 8.60 15.12
N ALA A 255 18.71 9.93 15.29
CA ALA A 255 19.91 10.72 15.56
C ALA A 255 20.32 10.68 17.04
N ILE A 256 19.34 10.66 17.96
CA ILE A 256 19.55 10.61 19.40
C ILE A 256 19.87 9.18 19.87
N PHE A 257 19.12 8.19 19.41
CA PHE A 257 19.23 6.80 19.86
C PHE A 257 20.06 5.95 18.87
N PRO A 258 20.86 5.01 19.39
CA PRO A 258 21.60 4.10 18.53
C PRO A 258 20.64 3.14 17.83
N LYS A 259 20.86 2.90 16.53
CA LYS A 259 19.97 2.11 15.65
C LYS A 259 19.64 0.72 16.20
N HIS A 260 20.57 0.07 16.90
CA HIS A 260 20.36 -1.27 17.46
C HIS A 260 19.32 -1.30 18.59
N LYS A 261 19.02 -0.17 19.25
CA LYS A 261 17.99 -0.04 20.29
C LYS A 261 16.71 0.63 19.78
N ALA A 262 16.59 0.93 18.48
CA ALA A 262 15.43 1.63 17.95
C ALA A 262 14.10 0.87 18.19
N TRP A 263 14.14 -0.47 18.23
CA TRP A 263 12.97 -1.29 18.54
C TRP A 263 12.45 -1.09 19.98
N LEU A 264 13.35 -0.86 20.95
CA LEU A 264 12.97 -0.54 22.34
C LEU A 264 12.29 0.82 22.42
N VAL A 265 12.78 1.81 21.68
CA VAL A 265 12.18 3.14 21.61
C VAL A 265 10.79 3.05 20.99
N ALA A 266 10.63 2.28 19.91
CA ALA A 266 9.31 2.05 19.29
C ALA A 266 8.34 1.36 20.26
N LEU A 267 8.80 0.34 21.01
CA LEU A 267 8.00 -0.33 22.02
C LEU A 267 7.59 0.63 23.16
N ALA A 268 8.53 1.44 23.65
CA ALA A 268 8.24 2.44 24.69
C ALA A 268 7.21 3.48 24.24
N VAL A 269 7.33 3.97 22.99
CA VAL A 269 6.34 4.90 22.40
C VAL A 269 4.97 4.23 22.27
N ALA A 270 4.91 2.97 21.84
CA ALA A 270 3.65 2.23 21.72
C ALA A 270 2.98 1.99 23.08
N VAL A 271 3.75 1.61 24.09
CA VAL A 271 3.25 1.43 25.46
C VAL A 271 2.78 2.77 26.04
N LEU A 272 3.56 3.85 25.88
CA LEU A 272 3.16 5.18 26.34
C LEU A 272 1.88 5.67 25.66
N TYR A 273 1.75 5.45 24.35
CA TYR A 273 0.53 5.76 23.61
C TYR A 273 -0.67 4.99 24.17
N GLN A 274 -0.52 3.67 24.37
CA GLN A 274 -1.59 2.85 24.92
C GLN A 274 -2.00 3.29 26.34
N LEU A 275 -1.03 3.67 27.18
CA LEU A 275 -1.28 4.15 28.54
C LEU A 275 -1.97 5.52 28.59
N LEU A 276 -1.67 6.40 27.64
CA LEU A 276 -2.33 7.71 27.53
C LEU A 276 -3.76 7.59 26.96
N LEU A 277 -4.00 6.55 26.16
CA LEU A 277 -5.29 6.28 25.54
C LEU A 277 -6.24 5.49 26.46
N SER A 278 -5.69 4.62 27.31
CA SER A 278 -6.43 3.83 28.32
C SER A 278 -6.86 4.68 29.51
#